data_AF-A0AAJ2TDW6-F1
#
_entry.id   AF-A0AAJ2TDW6-F1
#
_cell.length_a   1.000
_cell.length_b   1.000
_cell.length_c   1.000
_cell.angle_alpha   90.00
_cell.angle_beta   90.00
_cell.angle_gamma   90.00
#
_symmetry.space_group_name_H-M   'P 1'
#
loop_
_entity.id
_entity.type
_entity.pdbx_description
1 polymer ?
#
loop_
_entity_poly.entity_id
_entity_poly.type
_entity_poly.pdbx_seq_one_letter_code
_entity_poly.pdbx_strand_id
1 'polypeptide(L)'
;MKTEKTVAFAELLAAGVLSAELENGLESDLLTDNLKKLQNELRGVRGERNAVYSTIVTGEHDFRGNQNNLKGSFSEFIEKENTILDSIVMPYKMNVNHFNVIANGQILEKSLDEVSKDYKTMQEDLNACIDGLEGLQEGKRVLGLMALNDFSQKMEIESKGIYKDTADTINVLYNAFNFIVDTINLVVDGDINNLVYLYEAGKQSENDQLVPSLITLMENISNLVKETENLTHSAMSGNLDIRGQVDQYQREYEKIMAGFNSTLNAITKPIKEASAVLTDLANGNLSVQMTGNYQGQNDRINRDMNSLVFILNQYINEITRSLEEISKGNLDFVITSDYLGDFQSIKISINKIFDSLNVMMSEIDLSAGQVKIGATQISQGRYVLINRRK
;
A
#
# COMPACT_ATOMS: atom_id res chain seq x y z
N MET A 1 52.83 29.51 95.81
CA MET A 1 52.56 28.05 95.74
C MET A 1 51.16 27.68 95.23
N LYS A 2 50.05 27.95 95.95
CA LYS A 2 48.69 27.53 95.50
C LYS A 2 48.27 28.20 94.18
N THR A 3 48.46 29.52 94.09
CA THR A 3 48.19 30.32 92.87
C THR A 3 49.11 29.96 91.70
N GLU A 4 50.39 29.69 91.94
CA GLU A 4 51.33 29.32 90.87
C GLU A 4 50.98 28.00 90.20
N LYS A 5 50.52 27.00 90.96
CA LYS A 5 50.10 25.70 90.41
C LYS A 5 48.79 25.79 89.62
N THR A 6 47.82 26.58 90.09
CA THR A 6 46.59 26.85 89.34
C THR A 6 46.86 27.68 88.07
N VAL A 7 47.81 28.62 88.11
CA VAL A 7 48.28 29.37 86.94
C VAL A 7 48.96 28.45 85.93
N ALA A 8 49.88 27.59 86.35
CA ALA A 8 50.54 26.62 85.47
C ALA A 8 49.52 25.66 84.82
N PHE A 9 48.49 25.21 85.56
CA PHE A 9 47.43 24.39 85.00
C PHE A 9 46.57 25.16 83.97
N ALA A 10 46.27 26.43 84.24
CA ALA A 10 45.57 27.29 83.30
C ALA A 10 46.41 27.55 82.03
N GLU A 11 47.73 27.72 82.16
CA GLU A 11 48.66 27.85 81.03
C GLU A 11 48.70 26.57 80.17
N LEU A 12 48.75 25.39 80.80
CA LEU A 12 48.67 24.11 80.10
C LEU A 12 47.33 23.92 79.38
N LEU A 13 46.22 24.30 80.01
CA LEU A 13 44.90 24.29 79.38
C LEU A 13 44.84 25.25 78.19
N ALA A 14 45.38 26.47 78.33
CA ALA A 14 45.42 27.46 77.26
C ALA A 14 46.30 27.00 76.09
N ALA A 15 47.36 26.23 76.36
CA ALA A 15 48.20 25.58 75.35
C ALA A 15 47.53 24.34 74.71
N GLY A 16 46.31 23.97 75.11
CA GLY A 16 45.58 22.82 74.58
C GLY A 16 46.05 21.46 75.13
N VAL A 17 46.87 21.44 76.18
CA VAL A 17 47.34 20.22 76.84
C VAL A 17 46.24 19.68 77.75
N LEU A 18 45.22 19.09 77.13
CA LEU A 18 44.07 18.57 77.85
C LEU A 18 44.40 17.37 78.73
N SER A 19 45.53 16.69 78.56
CA SER A 19 45.97 15.57 79.40
C SER A 19 46.57 15.99 80.75
N ALA A 20 46.78 17.29 80.99
CA ALA A 20 47.40 17.78 82.22
C ALA A 20 46.63 17.35 83.48
N GLU A 21 47.34 16.93 84.52
CA GLU A 21 46.78 16.62 85.83
C GLU A 21 47.32 17.61 86.87
N LEU A 22 46.45 18.07 87.78
CA LEU A 22 46.87 18.86 88.93
C LEU A 22 47.41 17.93 90.01
N GLU A 23 48.61 18.21 90.53
CA GLU A 23 49.20 17.46 91.65
C GLU A 23 48.24 17.37 92.85
N ASN A 24 48.10 16.14 93.39
CA ASN A 24 47.22 15.85 94.52
C ASN A 24 47.64 16.61 95.80
N GLY A 25 46.70 17.27 96.46
CA GLY A 25 46.89 17.86 97.80
C GLY A 25 46.64 19.37 97.92
N LEU A 26 46.24 20.07 96.85
CA LEU A 26 45.73 21.45 96.96
C LEU A 26 44.22 21.42 97.25
N GLU A 27 43.79 22.03 98.35
CA GLU A 27 42.37 22.29 98.62
C GLU A 27 41.71 22.94 97.40
N SER A 28 40.68 22.31 96.86
CA SER A 28 39.85 22.85 95.80
C SER A 28 39.40 24.27 96.16
N ASP A 29 39.82 25.23 95.35
CA ASP A 29 39.15 26.53 95.29
C ASP A 29 38.23 26.56 94.07
N LEU A 30 37.27 27.49 94.11
CA LEU A 30 36.25 27.66 93.06
C LEU A 30 36.89 27.79 91.66
N LEU A 31 38.07 28.43 91.57
CA LEU A 31 38.78 28.61 90.31
C LEU A 31 39.33 27.28 89.77
N THR A 32 39.97 26.48 90.64
CA THR A 32 40.53 25.18 90.27
C THR A 32 39.43 24.19 89.83
N ASP A 33 38.29 24.18 90.52
CA ASP A 33 37.14 23.35 90.12
C ASP A 33 36.53 23.79 88.79
N ASN A 34 36.45 25.10 88.53
CA ASN A 34 35.96 25.62 87.26
C ASN A 34 36.92 25.29 86.11
N LEU A 35 38.24 25.35 86.34
CA LEU A 35 39.24 24.92 85.34
C LEU A 35 39.18 23.41 85.06
N LYS A 36 38.93 22.57 86.07
CA LYS A 36 38.71 21.11 85.86
C LYS A 36 37.43 20.84 85.07
N LYS A 37 36.33 21.55 85.37
CA LYS A 37 35.08 21.45 84.58
C LYS A 37 35.32 21.86 83.13
N LEU A 38 36.02 22.97 82.90
CA LEU A 38 36.40 23.42 81.55
C LEU A 38 37.26 22.40 80.82
N GLN A 39 38.27 21.83 81.49
CA GLN A 39 39.10 20.75 80.93
C GLN A 39 38.25 19.55 80.49
N ASN A 40 37.30 19.12 81.33
CA ASN A 40 36.43 17.99 81.04
C ASN A 40 35.52 18.26 79.83
N GLU A 41 34.92 19.45 79.73
CA GLU A 41 34.13 19.85 78.56
C GLU A 41 34.98 19.88 77.28
N LEU A 42 36.21 20.44 77.33
CA LEU A 42 37.14 20.45 76.20
C LEU A 42 37.57 19.03 75.78
N ARG A 43 37.81 18.13 76.75
CA ARG A 43 38.06 16.70 76.47
C ARG A 43 36.86 16.04 75.80
N GLY A 44 35.65 16.36 76.26
CA GLY A 44 34.40 15.88 75.68
C GLY A 44 34.26 16.31 74.21
N VAL A 45 34.41 17.60 73.91
CA VAL A 45 34.36 18.12 72.54
C VAL A 45 35.39 17.42 71.65
N ARG A 46 36.64 17.28 72.12
CA ARG A 46 37.69 16.57 71.38
C ARG A 46 37.31 15.10 71.15
N GLY A 47 36.71 14.45 72.14
CA GLY A 47 36.24 13.07 72.06
C GLY A 47 35.16 12.88 71.00
N GLU A 48 34.09 13.69 71.05
CA GLU A 48 33.00 13.67 70.08
C GLU A 48 33.51 13.95 68.66
N ARG A 49 34.37 14.96 68.48
CA ARG A 49 34.98 15.27 67.17
C ARG A 49 35.86 14.14 66.64
N ASN A 50 36.67 13.53 67.49
CA ASN A 50 37.51 12.41 67.09
C ASN A 50 36.68 11.18 66.70
N ALA A 51 35.57 10.94 67.42
CA ALA A 51 34.62 9.90 67.06
C ALA A 51 34.05 10.19 65.67
N VAL A 52 33.42 11.36 65.48
CA VAL A 52 32.88 11.82 64.18
C VAL A 52 33.91 11.66 63.06
N TYR A 53 35.12 12.18 63.26
CA TYR A 53 36.20 12.06 62.28
C TYR A 53 36.51 10.61 61.94
N SER A 54 36.74 9.76 62.93
CA SER A 54 37.11 8.36 62.71
C SER A 54 36.03 7.59 61.94
N THR A 55 34.75 7.77 62.29
CA THR A 55 33.62 7.04 61.70
C THR A 55 33.31 7.52 60.29
N ILE A 56 33.30 8.85 60.07
CA ILE A 56 33.08 9.45 58.75
C ILE A 56 34.18 9.03 57.78
N VAL A 57 35.46 9.08 58.20
CA VAL A 57 36.61 8.73 57.34
C VAL A 57 36.60 7.23 56.97
N THR A 58 36.05 6.37 57.82
CA THR A 58 35.86 4.94 57.50
C THR A 58 34.63 4.64 56.63
N GLY A 59 33.84 5.66 56.26
CA GLY A 59 32.70 5.54 55.34
C GLY A 59 31.32 5.46 56.02
N GLU A 60 31.25 5.50 57.34
CA GLU A 60 29.98 5.53 58.10
C GLU A 60 29.45 6.96 58.17
N HIS A 61 28.96 7.46 57.05
CA HIS A 61 28.56 8.87 56.89
C HIS A 61 27.33 9.28 57.73
N ASP A 62 26.62 8.33 58.34
CA ASP A 62 25.47 8.57 59.21
C ASP A 62 25.82 8.93 60.65
N PHE A 63 27.07 8.70 61.05
CA PHE A 63 27.48 8.96 62.42
C PHE A 63 27.42 10.47 62.74
N ARG A 64 26.92 10.80 63.93
CA ARG A 64 26.81 12.18 64.45
C ARG A 64 27.37 12.26 65.86
N GLY A 65 27.98 13.39 66.20
CA GLY A 65 28.48 13.63 67.55
C GLY A 65 27.34 13.74 68.54
N ASN A 66 27.52 13.22 69.75
CA ASN A 66 26.49 13.25 70.78
C ASN A 66 26.57 14.55 71.59
N GLN A 67 25.78 15.54 71.18
CA GLN A 67 25.72 16.85 71.86
C GLN A 67 25.26 16.78 73.32
N ASN A 68 24.49 15.75 73.70
CA ASN A 68 23.95 15.62 75.06
C ASN A 68 25.03 15.37 76.12
N ASN A 69 26.24 14.99 75.69
CA ASN A 69 27.40 14.78 76.56
C ASN A 69 28.09 16.09 76.98
N LEU A 70 27.68 17.23 76.42
CA LEU A 70 28.33 18.53 76.56
C LEU A 70 27.36 19.59 77.08
N LYS A 71 27.90 20.72 77.56
CA LYS A 71 27.07 21.81 78.10
C LYS A 71 27.29 23.15 77.41
N GLY A 72 26.22 23.93 77.34
CA GLY A 72 26.23 25.29 76.81
C GLY A 72 26.79 25.35 75.38
N SER A 73 27.68 26.30 75.12
CA SER A 73 28.26 26.52 73.79
C SER A 73 29.05 25.33 73.24
N PHE A 74 29.52 24.40 74.08
CA PHE A 74 30.18 23.18 73.61
C PHE A 74 29.18 22.18 73.00
N SER A 75 27.96 22.10 73.54
CA SER A 75 26.86 21.34 72.92
C SER A 75 26.46 21.96 71.59
N GLU A 76 26.28 23.29 71.54
CA GLU A 76 25.96 24.02 70.31
C GLU A 76 27.03 23.84 69.23
N PHE A 77 28.29 23.66 69.62
CA PHE A 77 29.38 23.39 68.67
C PHE A 77 29.18 22.05 67.95
N ILE A 78 28.88 20.98 68.68
CA ILE A 78 28.63 19.65 68.10
C ILE A 78 27.32 19.66 67.30
N GLU A 79 26.28 20.37 67.76
CA GLU A 79 25.03 20.55 67.01
C GLU A 79 25.27 21.20 65.63
N LYS A 80 26.10 22.25 65.59
CA LYS A 80 26.46 22.93 64.33
C LYS A 80 27.29 22.01 63.43
N GLU A 81 28.22 21.23 63.98
CA GLU A 81 28.99 20.24 63.22
C GLU A 81 28.09 19.16 62.62
N ASN A 82 27.12 18.66 63.39
CA ASN A 82 26.11 17.72 62.90
C ASN A 82 25.25 18.31 61.78
N THR A 83 24.80 19.56 61.93
CA THR A 83 24.05 20.26 60.89
C THR A 83 24.86 20.39 59.59
N ILE A 84 26.16 20.70 59.69
CA ILE A 84 27.07 20.75 58.54
C ILE A 84 27.15 19.36 57.86
N LEU A 85 27.30 18.29 58.64
CA LEU A 85 27.33 16.94 58.08
C LEU A 85 26.00 16.56 57.41
N ASP A 86 24.86 16.88 58.02
CA ASP A 86 23.54 16.61 57.45
C ASP A 86 23.33 17.31 56.11
N SER A 87 23.81 18.54 55.97
CA SER A 87 23.75 19.30 54.72
C SER A 87 24.53 18.66 53.55
N ILE A 88 25.44 17.74 53.84
CA ILE A 88 26.24 17.01 52.83
C ILE A 88 25.71 15.59 52.66
N VAL A 89 25.44 14.89 53.77
CA VAL A 89 25.10 13.46 53.76
C VAL A 89 23.69 13.22 53.24
N MET A 90 22.72 14.07 53.57
CA MET A 90 21.33 13.87 53.13
C MET A 90 21.20 13.95 51.59
N PRO A 91 21.71 14.98 50.89
CA PRO A 91 21.65 15.03 49.43
C PRO A 91 22.42 13.87 48.76
N TYR A 92 23.59 13.50 49.30
CA TYR A 92 24.36 12.37 48.79
C TYR A 92 23.55 11.06 48.82
N LYS A 93 22.89 10.76 49.94
CA LYS A 93 22.05 9.57 50.10
C LYS A 93 20.85 9.57 49.16
N MET A 94 20.17 10.71 49.03
CA MET A 94 19.05 10.85 48.11
C MET A 94 19.47 10.51 46.68
N ASN A 95 20.62 11.05 46.24
CA ASN A 95 21.14 10.80 44.91
C ASN A 95 21.57 9.34 44.69
N VAL A 96 22.19 8.69 45.69
CA VAL A 96 22.51 7.25 45.63
C VAL A 96 21.23 6.42 45.43
N ASN A 97 20.15 6.75 46.14
CA ASN A 97 18.86 6.11 45.93
C ASN A 97 18.32 6.34 44.52
N HIS A 98 18.36 7.57 44.01
CA HIS A 98 17.92 7.85 42.64
C HIS A 98 18.71 7.05 41.59
N PHE A 99 20.03 6.98 41.72
CA PHE A 99 20.85 6.16 40.83
C PHE A 99 20.49 4.68 40.89
N ASN A 100 20.23 4.13 42.08
CA ASN A 100 19.82 2.74 42.19
C ASN A 100 18.49 2.47 41.47
N VAL A 101 17.51 3.38 41.56
CA VAL A 101 16.23 3.23 40.88
C VAL A 101 16.39 3.34 39.36
N ILE A 102 17.11 4.36 38.88
CA ILE A 102 17.42 4.57 37.46
C ILE A 102 18.20 3.37 36.88
N ALA A 103 19.19 2.86 37.62
CA ALA A 103 19.99 1.70 37.21
C ALA A 103 19.15 0.41 37.08
N ASN A 104 18.05 0.31 37.81
CA ASN A 104 17.08 -0.78 37.68
C ASN A 104 16.02 -0.52 36.59
N GLY A 105 16.15 0.56 35.81
CA GLY A 105 15.23 0.91 34.72
C GLY A 105 13.87 1.40 35.19
N GLN A 106 13.76 1.85 36.45
CA GLN A 106 12.54 2.42 37.01
C GLN A 106 12.56 3.94 36.82
N ILE A 107 11.44 4.49 36.35
CA ILE A 107 11.26 5.94 36.18
C ILE A 107 10.82 6.55 37.51
N LEU A 108 11.48 7.63 37.89
CA LEU A 108 11.19 8.42 39.09
C LEU A 108 10.48 9.72 38.69
N GLU A 109 9.76 10.31 39.64
CA GLU A 109 9.40 11.72 39.52
C GLU A 109 10.66 12.59 39.56
N LYS A 110 10.69 13.63 38.72
CA LYS A 110 11.79 14.59 38.70
C LYS A 110 11.90 15.29 40.04
N SER A 111 13.12 15.43 40.53
CA SER A 111 13.37 16.20 41.74
C SER A 111 13.15 17.68 41.44
N LEU A 112 12.21 18.32 42.15
CA LEU A 112 11.86 19.74 42.03
C LEU A 112 12.34 20.57 43.24
N ASP A 113 12.96 19.94 44.23
CA ASP A 113 13.34 20.60 45.47
C ASP A 113 14.48 21.61 45.26
N GLU A 114 14.49 22.69 46.06
CA GLU A 114 15.61 23.63 46.17
C GLU A 114 16.83 22.91 46.76
N VAL A 115 17.60 22.23 45.91
CA VAL A 115 18.88 21.66 46.32
C VAL A 115 19.92 22.78 46.38
N SER A 116 20.89 22.64 47.28
CA SER A 116 21.99 23.60 47.35
C SER A 116 22.67 23.75 45.99
N LYS A 117 23.26 24.93 45.74
CA LYS A 117 23.94 25.25 44.49
C LYS A 117 24.95 24.17 44.06
N ASP A 118 25.59 23.53 45.04
CA ASP A 118 26.62 22.52 44.81
C ASP A 118 26.07 21.19 44.25
N TYR A 119 24.77 20.91 44.42
CA TYR A 119 24.11 19.71 43.91
C TYR A 119 23.23 19.95 42.68
N LYS A 120 23.06 21.20 42.26
CA LYS A 120 22.19 21.56 41.14
C LYS A 120 22.55 20.82 39.85
N THR A 121 23.84 20.76 39.50
CA THR A 121 24.29 20.02 38.31
C THR A 121 23.95 18.54 38.39
N MET A 122 24.13 17.93 39.55
CA MET A 122 23.81 16.52 39.76
C MET A 122 22.30 16.24 39.64
N GLN A 123 21.46 17.16 40.12
CA GLN A 123 20.01 17.11 39.95
C GLN A 123 19.61 17.25 38.47
N GLU A 124 20.23 18.17 37.73
CA GLU A 124 20.02 18.34 36.29
C GLU A 124 20.40 17.07 35.51
N ASP A 125 21.54 16.45 35.85
CA ASP A 125 22.00 15.20 35.24
C ASP A 125 21.05 14.02 35.54
N LEU A 126 20.55 13.92 36.78
CA LEU A 126 19.55 12.91 37.16
C LEU A 126 18.23 13.11 36.42
N ASN A 127 17.75 14.35 36.33
CA ASN A 127 16.54 14.67 35.59
C ASN A 127 16.69 14.33 34.09
N ALA A 128 17.87 14.58 33.49
CA ALA A 128 18.16 14.17 32.12
C ALA A 128 18.20 12.63 31.94
N CYS A 129 18.63 11.88 32.96
CA CYS A 129 18.53 10.42 32.94
C CYS A 129 17.07 9.94 33.02
N ILE A 130 16.25 10.60 33.85
CA ILE A 130 14.81 10.33 33.95
C ILE A 130 14.13 10.59 32.60
N ASP A 131 14.42 11.73 31.96
CA ASP A 131 13.93 12.07 30.61
C ASP A 131 14.31 10.99 29.58
N GLY A 132 15.52 10.46 29.67
CA GLY A 132 15.99 9.36 28.82
C GLY A 132 15.19 8.07 29.01
N LEU A 133 14.88 7.70 30.26
CA LEU A 133 14.08 6.52 30.58
C LEU A 133 12.61 6.68 30.16
N GLU A 134 12.01 7.85 30.36
CA GLU A 134 10.69 8.20 29.82
C GLU A 134 10.70 8.05 28.29
N GLY A 135 11.78 8.51 27.66
CA GLY A 135 12.14 8.26 26.26
C GLY A 135 12.03 6.80 25.84
N LEU A 136 12.68 5.91 26.57
CA LEU A 136 12.67 4.48 26.26
C LEU A 136 11.30 3.83 26.49
N GLN A 137 10.56 4.27 27.52
CA GLN A 137 9.21 3.76 27.77
C GLN A 137 8.25 4.13 26.63
N GLU A 138 8.32 5.37 26.17
CA GLU A 138 7.54 5.82 25.02
C GLU A 138 7.97 5.10 23.74
N GLY A 139 9.28 4.94 23.52
CA GLY A 139 9.83 4.16 22.41
C GLY A 139 9.26 2.74 22.37
N LYS A 140 9.22 2.07 23.52
CA LYS A 140 8.59 0.75 23.65
C LYS A 140 7.10 0.80 23.28
N ARG A 141 6.38 1.82 23.71
CA ARG A 141 4.95 1.98 23.43
C ARG A 141 4.68 2.19 21.93
N VAL A 142 5.40 3.13 21.31
CA VAL A 142 5.30 3.45 19.87
C VAL A 142 5.69 2.24 19.03
N LEU A 143 6.82 1.58 19.32
CA LEU A 143 7.22 0.35 18.63
C LEU A 143 6.21 -0.78 18.82
N GLY A 144 5.54 -0.83 19.97
CA GLY A 144 4.43 -1.76 20.24
C GLY A 144 3.20 -1.52 19.34
N LEU A 145 2.86 -0.25 19.07
CA LEU A 145 1.81 0.11 18.11
C LEU A 145 2.24 -0.27 16.68
N MET A 146 3.47 0.06 16.29
CA MET A 146 4.00 -0.25 14.96
C MET A 146 4.03 -1.76 14.68
N ALA A 147 4.32 -2.59 15.69
CA ALA A 147 4.26 -4.04 15.58
C ALA A 147 2.84 -4.58 15.27
N LEU A 148 1.80 -3.78 15.55
CA LEU A 148 0.41 -4.06 15.21
C LEU A 148 -0.05 -3.36 13.92
N ASN A 149 0.89 -2.77 13.15
CA ASN A 149 0.64 -1.91 12.00
C ASN A 149 -0.18 -0.64 12.33
N ASP A 150 -0.13 -0.18 13.59
CA ASP A 150 -0.68 1.11 13.98
C ASP A 150 0.42 2.17 13.94
N PHE A 151 0.36 3.02 12.91
CA PHE A 151 1.30 4.12 12.68
C PHE A 151 0.69 5.48 13.01
N SER A 152 -0.29 5.53 13.92
CA SER A 152 -0.99 6.77 14.30
C SER A 152 -0.21 7.68 15.23
N GLN A 153 0.84 7.17 15.87
CA GLN A 153 1.61 7.88 16.90
C GLN A 153 3.11 7.77 16.66
N LYS A 154 3.82 8.84 16.99
CA LYS A 154 5.27 8.99 16.84
C LYS A 154 5.93 9.31 18.19
N MET A 155 7.25 9.28 18.23
CA MET A 155 8.01 9.70 19.41
C MET A 155 7.93 11.22 19.61
N GLU A 156 7.50 11.65 20.80
CA GLU A 156 7.48 13.05 21.25
C GLU A 156 8.27 13.19 22.54
N ILE A 157 9.60 13.35 22.46
CA ILE A 157 10.47 13.45 23.63
C ILE A 157 11.51 14.55 23.50
N GLU A 158 11.72 15.27 24.60
CA GLU A 158 12.75 16.30 24.78
C GLU A 158 14.00 15.74 25.47
N SER A 159 14.52 14.61 24.98
CA SER A 159 15.76 14.04 25.53
C SER A 159 17.00 14.55 24.76
N LYS A 160 18.19 14.22 25.30
CA LYS A 160 19.49 14.61 24.73
C LYS A 160 20.37 13.38 24.48
N GLY A 161 21.36 13.54 23.60
CA GLY A 161 22.31 12.47 23.27
C GLY A 161 21.64 11.25 22.65
N ILE A 162 22.10 10.06 23.03
CA ILE A 162 21.65 8.79 22.43
C ILE A 162 20.13 8.55 22.53
N TYR A 163 19.49 9.10 23.56
CA TYR A 163 18.04 9.01 23.72
C TYR A 163 17.29 9.76 22.61
N LYS A 164 17.80 10.95 22.24
CA LYS A 164 17.27 11.74 21.13
C LYS A 164 17.53 11.04 19.81
N ASP A 165 18.76 10.56 19.59
CA ASP A 165 19.13 9.84 18.37
C ASP A 165 18.26 8.58 18.16
N THR A 166 17.94 7.88 19.26
CA THR A 166 17.04 6.73 19.25
C THR A 166 15.60 7.14 18.91
N ALA A 167 15.08 8.20 19.53
CA ALA A 167 13.76 8.73 19.23
C ALA A 167 13.63 9.19 17.77
N ASP A 168 14.64 9.90 17.25
CA ASP A 168 14.71 10.36 15.87
C ASP A 168 14.78 9.15 14.91
N THR A 169 15.54 8.10 15.25
CA THR A 169 15.59 6.86 14.46
C THR A 169 14.22 6.14 14.42
N ILE A 170 13.51 6.07 15.55
CA ILE A 170 12.14 5.51 15.59
C ILE A 170 11.21 6.37 14.73
N ASN A 171 11.34 7.70 14.77
CA ASN A 171 10.54 8.60 13.94
C ASN A 171 10.85 8.46 12.43
N VAL A 172 12.09 8.15 12.05
CA VAL A 172 12.44 7.79 10.67
C VAL A 172 11.69 6.53 10.24
N LEU A 173 11.63 5.49 11.08
CA LEU A 173 10.84 4.30 10.80
C LEU A 173 9.34 4.61 10.69
N TYR A 174 8.79 5.41 11.61
CA TYR A 174 7.40 5.88 11.57
C TYR A 174 7.08 6.57 10.23
N ASN A 175 7.94 7.46 9.75
CA ASN A 175 7.74 8.15 8.47
C ASN A 175 7.81 7.17 7.30
N ALA A 176 8.76 6.22 7.33
CA ALA A 176 8.89 5.21 6.29
C ALA A 176 7.64 4.34 6.17
N PHE A 177 7.06 3.90 7.28
CA PHE A 177 5.82 3.11 7.25
C PHE A 177 4.60 3.92 6.80
N ASN A 178 4.43 5.16 7.26
CA ASN A 178 3.36 6.02 6.79
C ASN A 178 3.47 6.28 5.28
N PHE A 179 4.67 6.51 4.77
CA PHE A 179 4.91 6.63 3.32
C PHE A 179 4.46 5.39 2.53
N ILE A 180 4.69 4.18 3.05
CA ILE A 180 4.20 2.93 2.43
C ILE A 180 2.67 2.91 2.45
N VAL A 181 2.05 3.21 3.60
CA VAL A 181 0.59 3.23 3.75
C VAL A 181 -0.04 4.22 2.78
N ASP A 182 0.49 5.44 2.69
CA ASP A 182 0.02 6.47 1.77
C ASP A 182 0.15 6.03 0.31
N THR A 183 1.28 5.40 -0.05
CA THR A 183 1.49 4.86 -1.41
C THR A 183 0.50 3.75 -1.75
N ILE A 184 0.20 2.85 -0.79
CA ILE A 184 -0.79 1.79 -0.98
C ILE A 184 -2.20 2.39 -1.12
N ASN A 185 -2.52 3.42 -0.33
CA ASN A 185 -3.82 4.09 -0.43
C ASN A 185 -4.04 4.73 -1.80
N LEU A 186 -2.99 5.26 -2.44
CA LEU A 186 -3.09 5.76 -3.82
C LEU A 186 -3.46 4.65 -4.83
N VAL A 187 -2.91 3.44 -4.65
CA VAL A 187 -3.33 2.27 -5.44
C VAL A 187 -4.79 1.92 -5.17
N VAL A 188 -5.22 1.97 -3.91
CA VAL A 188 -6.61 1.69 -3.50
C VAL A 188 -7.59 2.70 -4.11
N ASP A 189 -7.22 3.98 -4.12
CA ASP A 189 -8.03 5.07 -4.68
C ASP A 189 -7.97 5.10 -6.22
N GLY A 190 -7.06 4.33 -6.83
CA GLY A 190 -6.85 4.29 -8.28
C GLY A 190 -6.05 5.47 -8.83
N ASP A 191 -5.46 6.32 -7.98
CA ASP A 191 -4.57 7.40 -8.38
C ASP A 191 -3.14 6.89 -8.66
N ILE A 192 -3.01 6.18 -9.78
CA ILE A 192 -1.78 5.48 -10.19
C ILE A 192 -0.85 6.32 -11.07
N ASN A 193 -1.16 7.60 -11.30
CA ASN A 193 -0.41 8.45 -12.22
C ASN A 193 0.58 9.37 -11.51
N ASN A 194 0.44 9.55 -10.21
CA ASN A 194 1.31 10.41 -9.43
C ASN A 194 2.60 9.68 -9.01
N LEU A 195 3.49 9.33 -9.96
CA LEU A 195 4.76 8.68 -9.61
C LEU A 195 5.84 9.66 -9.12
N VAL A 196 5.62 10.96 -9.31
CA VAL A 196 6.64 12.01 -9.09
C VAL A 196 7.18 11.97 -7.67
N TYR A 197 6.31 11.86 -6.67
CA TYR A 197 6.74 11.84 -5.26
C TYR A 197 7.57 10.59 -4.93
N LEU A 198 7.34 9.44 -5.59
CA LEU A 198 8.14 8.22 -5.39
C LEU A 198 9.55 8.36 -5.99
N TYR A 199 9.66 8.96 -7.18
CA TYR A 199 10.95 9.23 -7.80
C TYR A 199 11.74 10.30 -7.06
N GLU A 200 11.06 11.34 -6.55
CA GLU A 200 11.67 12.40 -5.73
C GLU A 200 12.17 11.87 -4.40
N ALA A 201 11.40 10.96 -3.75
CA ALA A 201 11.88 10.28 -2.55
C ALA A 201 13.19 9.52 -2.83
N GLY A 202 13.28 8.88 -3.99
CA GLY A 202 14.46 8.15 -4.42
C GLY A 202 14.79 6.97 -3.50
N LYS A 203 15.89 6.26 -3.80
CA LYS A 203 16.38 5.21 -2.91
C LYS A 203 16.88 5.83 -1.60
N GLN A 204 16.38 5.31 -0.48
CA GLN A 204 16.81 5.74 0.86
C GLN A 204 18.19 5.18 1.24
N SER A 205 18.62 4.10 0.59
CA SER A 205 19.98 3.53 0.71
C SER A 205 20.34 2.67 -0.50
N GLU A 206 21.60 2.23 -0.62
CA GLU A 206 22.03 1.32 -1.69
C GLU A 206 21.23 0.00 -1.70
N ASN A 207 20.82 -0.47 -0.52
CA ASN A 207 20.07 -1.71 -0.32
C ASN A 207 18.55 -1.48 -0.31
N ASP A 208 18.08 -0.26 -0.54
CA ASP A 208 16.64 0.02 -0.59
C ASP A 208 15.98 -0.69 -1.78
N GLN A 209 15.11 -1.64 -1.44
CA GLN A 209 14.25 -2.37 -2.37
C GLN A 209 12.79 -1.93 -2.27
N LEU A 210 12.42 -1.16 -1.24
CA LEU A 210 11.05 -0.79 -0.96
C LEU A 210 10.57 0.25 -1.97
N VAL A 211 11.26 1.38 -2.08
CA VAL A 211 10.88 2.44 -3.02
C VAL A 211 10.88 1.93 -4.46
N PRO A 212 11.92 1.21 -4.96
CA PRO A 212 11.86 0.60 -6.29
C PRO A 212 10.69 -0.36 -6.49
N SER A 213 10.37 -1.20 -5.50
CA SER A 213 9.25 -2.16 -5.62
C SER A 213 7.90 -1.45 -5.69
N LEU A 214 7.71 -0.38 -4.91
CA LEU A 214 6.50 0.45 -4.96
C LEU A 214 6.36 1.18 -6.30
N ILE A 215 7.46 1.71 -6.85
CA ILE A 215 7.49 2.29 -8.20
C ILE A 215 7.08 1.25 -9.23
N THR A 216 7.70 0.07 -9.24
CA THR A 216 7.38 -0.99 -10.21
C THR A 216 5.94 -1.49 -10.05
N LEU A 217 5.40 -1.56 -8.83
CA LEU A 217 3.99 -1.89 -8.59
C LEU A 217 3.08 -0.88 -9.29
N MET A 218 3.30 0.42 -9.06
CA MET A 218 2.50 1.51 -9.64
C MET A 218 2.65 1.57 -11.17
N GLU A 219 3.87 1.42 -11.69
CA GLU A 219 4.15 1.38 -13.14
C GLU A 219 3.43 0.22 -13.82
N ASN A 220 3.45 -0.98 -13.24
CA ASN A 220 2.76 -2.14 -13.82
C ASN A 220 1.25 -1.92 -13.95
N ILE A 221 0.62 -1.36 -12.91
CA ILE A 221 -0.82 -1.06 -12.92
C ILE A 221 -1.10 0.08 -13.92
N SER A 222 -0.31 1.16 -13.91
CA SER A 222 -0.46 2.28 -14.84
C SER A 222 -0.33 1.85 -16.30
N ASN A 223 0.66 1.01 -16.60
CA ASN A 223 0.88 0.48 -17.95
C ASN A 223 -0.27 -0.44 -18.38
N LEU A 224 -0.78 -1.29 -17.50
CA LEU A 224 -1.93 -2.14 -17.81
C LEU A 224 -3.20 -1.33 -18.12
N VAL A 225 -3.45 -0.25 -17.36
CA VAL A 225 -4.57 0.66 -17.61
C VAL A 225 -4.40 1.34 -18.97
N LYS A 226 -3.24 1.94 -19.25
CA LYS A 226 -2.94 2.58 -20.54
C LYS A 226 -3.08 1.63 -21.72
N GLU A 227 -2.58 0.40 -21.58
CA GLU A 227 -2.69 -0.60 -22.64
C GLU A 227 -4.16 -0.98 -22.90
N THR A 228 -4.95 -1.13 -21.84
CA THR A 228 -6.39 -1.41 -21.94
C THR A 228 -7.15 -0.26 -22.59
N GLU A 229 -6.80 1.00 -22.27
CA GLU A 229 -7.36 2.20 -22.91
C GLU A 229 -7.02 2.25 -24.41
N ASN A 230 -5.76 2.00 -24.78
CA ASN A 230 -5.31 1.98 -26.17
C ASN A 230 -6.05 0.90 -26.99
N LEU A 231 -6.22 -0.29 -26.43
CA LEU A 231 -6.95 -1.38 -27.09
C LEU A 231 -8.44 -1.06 -27.22
N THR A 232 -9.04 -0.48 -26.18
CA THR A 232 -10.44 -0.06 -26.20
C THR A 232 -10.67 1.02 -27.25
N HIS A 233 -9.78 2.03 -27.32
CA HIS A 233 -9.85 3.08 -28.33
C HIS A 233 -9.68 2.53 -29.75
N SER A 234 -8.74 1.61 -29.96
CA SER A 234 -8.54 0.92 -31.24
C SER A 234 -9.79 0.12 -31.64
N ALA A 235 -10.39 -0.60 -30.69
CA ALA A 235 -11.61 -1.35 -30.94
C ALA A 235 -12.82 -0.44 -31.25
N MET A 236 -12.98 0.67 -30.52
CA MET A 236 -14.04 1.66 -30.76
C MET A 236 -13.90 2.37 -32.11
N SER A 237 -12.68 2.55 -32.61
CA SER A 237 -12.40 3.08 -33.95
C SER A 237 -12.53 2.02 -35.06
N GLY A 238 -12.92 0.79 -34.73
CA GLY A 238 -13.11 -0.32 -35.67
C GLY A 238 -11.84 -1.09 -36.02
N ASN A 239 -10.68 -0.70 -35.49
CA ASN A 239 -9.44 -1.44 -35.65
C ASN A 239 -9.32 -2.55 -34.60
N LEU A 240 -9.91 -3.71 -34.91
CA LEU A 240 -9.87 -4.88 -34.04
C LEU A 240 -8.63 -5.77 -34.26
N ASP A 241 -7.60 -5.29 -34.95
CA ASP A 241 -6.36 -6.05 -35.19
C ASP A 241 -5.24 -5.73 -34.21
N ILE A 242 -5.39 -4.64 -33.45
CA ILE A 242 -4.47 -4.29 -32.38
C ILE A 242 -4.62 -5.29 -31.23
N ARG A 243 -3.49 -5.74 -30.68
CA ARG A 243 -3.40 -6.68 -29.57
C ARG A 243 -2.50 -6.11 -28.49
N GLY A 244 -2.80 -6.47 -27.25
CA GLY A 244 -2.00 -6.07 -26.10
C GLY A 244 -0.66 -6.78 -26.06
N GLN A 245 0.39 -6.10 -25.61
CA GLN A 245 1.74 -6.64 -25.55
C GLN A 245 1.94 -7.56 -24.34
N VAL A 246 1.76 -8.87 -24.54
CA VAL A 246 1.83 -9.88 -23.47
C VAL A 246 3.22 -9.96 -22.84
N ASP A 247 4.29 -9.89 -23.66
CA ASP A 247 5.67 -10.11 -23.24
C ASP A 247 6.23 -9.01 -22.31
N GLN A 248 5.53 -7.88 -22.18
CA GLN A 248 5.90 -6.81 -21.25
C GLN A 248 5.49 -7.09 -19.80
N TYR A 249 4.62 -8.07 -19.60
CA TYR A 249 4.05 -8.41 -18.30
C TYR A 249 4.55 -9.77 -17.82
N GLN A 250 4.45 -10.01 -16.51
CA GLN A 250 4.84 -11.28 -15.91
C GLN A 250 3.71 -11.85 -15.05
N ARG A 251 3.63 -13.18 -14.99
CA ARG A 251 2.74 -13.93 -14.09
C ARG A 251 1.26 -13.56 -14.30
N GLU A 252 0.62 -12.96 -13.30
CA GLU A 252 -0.82 -12.66 -13.37
C GLU A 252 -1.12 -11.50 -14.33
N TYR A 253 -0.23 -10.51 -14.46
CA TYR A 253 -0.40 -9.42 -15.43
C TYR A 253 -0.35 -9.92 -16.87
N GLU A 254 0.52 -10.89 -17.16
CA GLU A 254 0.61 -11.56 -18.45
C GLU A 254 -0.71 -12.28 -18.80
N LYS A 255 -1.28 -13.01 -17.83
CA LYS A 255 -2.56 -13.72 -18.01
C LYS A 255 -3.71 -12.76 -18.30
N ILE A 256 -3.76 -11.60 -17.64
CA ILE A 256 -4.77 -10.56 -17.92
C ILE A 256 -4.66 -10.15 -19.39
N MET A 257 -3.46 -9.84 -19.84
CA MET A 257 -3.26 -9.36 -21.21
C MET A 257 -3.55 -10.44 -22.26
N ALA A 258 -3.11 -11.67 -22.02
CA ALA A 258 -3.42 -12.82 -22.85
C ALA A 258 -4.93 -13.12 -22.90
N GLY A 259 -5.65 -12.95 -21.79
CA GLY A 259 -7.10 -13.11 -21.70
C GLY A 259 -7.85 -12.07 -22.53
N PHE A 260 -7.42 -10.81 -22.49
CA PHE A 260 -8.00 -9.76 -23.32
C PHE A 260 -7.80 -10.03 -24.82
N ASN A 261 -6.58 -10.42 -25.21
CA ASN A 261 -6.27 -10.83 -26.58
C ASN A 261 -7.10 -12.04 -27.03
N SER A 262 -7.33 -13.00 -26.15
CA SER A 262 -8.18 -14.17 -26.42
C SER A 262 -9.64 -13.76 -26.64
N THR A 263 -10.14 -12.79 -25.86
CA THR A 263 -11.48 -12.23 -26.02
C THR A 263 -11.62 -11.50 -27.36
N LEU A 264 -10.65 -10.64 -27.72
CA LEU A 264 -10.62 -9.99 -29.03
C LEU A 264 -10.57 -11.02 -30.17
N ASN A 265 -9.79 -12.08 -30.04
CA ASN A 265 -9.73 -13.16 -31.03
C ASN A 265 -11.06 -13.91 -31.19
N ALA A 266 -11.78 -14.16 -30.09
CA ALA A 266 -13.08 -14.82 -30.13
C ALA A 266 -14.15 -13.98 -30.86
N ILE A 267 -14.04 -12.64 -30.81
CA ILE A 267 -14.93 -11.71 -31.49
C ILE A 267 -14.50 -11.50 -32.96
N THR A 268 -13.21 -11.33 -33.21
CA THR A 268 -12.69 -10.91 -34.52
C THR A 268 -12.68 -12.01 -35.57
N LYS A 269 -12.39 -13.26 -35.18
CA LYS A 269 -12.35 -14.40 -36.12
C LYS A 269 -13.64 -14.57 -36.93
N PRO A 270 -14.84 -14.69 -36.30
CA PRO A 270 -16.09 -14.85 -37.05
C PRO A 270 -16.43 -13.64 -37.90
N ILE A 271 -16.16 -12.42 -37.42
CA ILE A 271 -16.41 -11.18 -38.18
C ILE A 271 -15.55 -11.15 -39.45
N LYS A 272 -14.26 -11.50 -39.34
CA LYS A 272 -13.35 -11.54 -40.49
C LYS A 272 -13.76 -12.60 -41.51
N GLU A 273 -14.12 -13.81 -41.06
CA GLU A 273 -14.59 -14.86 -41.97
C GLU A 273 -15.92 -14.49 -42.64
N ALA A 274 -16.87 -13.94 -41.89
CA ALA A 274 -18.13 -13.44 -42.45
C ALA A 274 -17.89 -12.34 -43.51
N SER A 275 -16.97 -11.43 -43.25
CA SER A 275 -16.57 -10.39 -44.21
C SER A 275 -15.94 -10.97 -45.48
N ALA A 276 -15.10 -12.00 -45.36
CA ALA A 276 -14.54 -12.71 -46.51
C ALA A 276 -15.64 -13.38 -47.35
N VAL A 277 -16.56 -14.11 -46.71
CA VAL A 277 -17.71 -14.74 -47.38
C VAL A 277 -18.60 -13.69 -48.08
N LEU A 278 -18.88 -12.56 -47.42
CA LEU A 278 -19.63 -11.45 -48.03
C LEU A 278 -18.91 -10.85 -49.24
N THR A 279 -17.58 -10.75 -49.19
CA THR A 279 -16.78 -10.26 -50.30
C THR A 279 -16.87 -11.21 -51.51
N ASP A 280 -16.80 -12.52 -51.27
CA ASP A 280 -16.99 -13.53 -52.32
C ASP A 280 -18.41 -13.52 -52.89
N LEU A 281 -19.42 -13.39 -52.04
CA LEU A 281 -20.81 -13.20 -52.45
C LEU A 281 -20.99 -11.96 -53.34
N ALA A 282 -20.37 -10.83 -52.97
CA ALA A 282 -20.41 -9.61 -53.76
C ALA A 282 -19.75 -9.76 -55.14
N ASN A 283 -18.77 -10.66 -55.26
CA ASN A 283 -18.15 -11.05 -56.53
C ASN A 283 -18.95 -12.12 -57.30
N GLY A 284 -20.13 -12.51 -56.80
CA GLY A 284 -20.99 -13.51 -57.43
C GLY A 284 -20.60 -14.96 -57.16
N ASN A 285 -19.65 -15.22 -56.25
CA ASN A 285 -19.27 -16.57 -55.87
C ASN A 285 -20.22 -17.10 -54.79
N LEU A 286 -21.18 -17.94 -55.20
CA LEU A 286 -22.16 -18.57 -54.30
C LEU A 286 -21.73 -19.97 -53.80
N SER A 287 -20.44 -20.31 -53.91
CA SER A 287 -19.89 -21.61 -53.49
C SER A 287 -19.07 -21.53 -52.19
N VAL A 288 -19.09 -20.38 -51.52
CA VAL A 288 -18.36 -20.12 -50.28
C VAL A 288 -19.25 -20.33 -49.07
N GLN A 289 -18.65 -20.59 -47.92
CA GLN A 289 -19.36 -20.71 -46.66
C GLN A 289 -18.42 -20.40 -45.51
N MET A 290 -19.00 -19.98 -44.39
CA MET A 290 -18.29 -19.96 -43.12
C MET A 290 -18.06 -21.39 -42.64
N THR A 291 -16.81 -21.71 -42.34
CA THR A 291 -16.33 -23.04 -41.94
C THR A 291 -15.81 -23.09 -40.51
N GLY A 292 -15.65 -21.93 -39.86
CA GLY A 292 -15.19 -21.86 -38.48
C GLY A 292 -16.12 -22.57 -37.49
N ASN A 293 -15.53 -23.29 -36.54
CA ASN A 293 -16.24 -23.88 -35.41
C ASN A 293 -16.51 -22.80 -34.35
N TYR A 294 -17.67 -22.16 -34.46
CA TYR A 294 -18.10 -21.12 -33.53
C TYR A 294 -19.12 -21.66 -32.54
N GLN A 295 -19.34 -20.91 -31.46
CA GLN A 295 -20.29 -21.26 -30.41
C GLN A 295 -21.17 -20.05 -30.09
N GLY A 296 -22.37 -20.30 -29.57
CA GLY A 296 -23.29 -19.25 -29.10
C GLY A 296 -23.68 -18.24 -30.19
N GLN A 297 -23.50 -16.95 -29.91
CA GLN A 297 -23.87 -15.86 -30.83
C GLN A 297 -23.05 -15.89 -32.14
N ASN A 298 -21.78 -16.30 -32.07
CA ASN A 298 -20.92 -16.37 -33.26
C ASN A 298 -21.34 -17.52 -34.19
N ASP A 299 -21.85 -18.63 -33.62
CA ASP A 299 -22.41 -19.73 -34.39
C ASP A 299 -23.72 -19.35 -35.08
N ARG A 300 -24.51 -18.45 -34.48
CA ARG A 300 -25.67 -17.87 -35.15
C ARG A 300 -25.25 -17.08 -36.41
N ILE A 301 -24.21 -16.26 -36.34
CA ILE A 301 -23.69 -15.54 -37.52
C ILE A 301 -23.28 -16.54 -38.61
N ASN A 302 -22.58 -17.61 -38.25
CA ASN A 302 -22.19 -18.68 -39.19
C ASN A 302 -23.43 -19.29 -39.88
N ARG A 303 -24.41 -19.77 -39.09
CA ARG A 303 -25.63 -20.37 -39.65
C ARG A 303 -26.43 -19.41 -40.53
N ASP A 304 -26.60 -18.17 -40.09
CA ASP A 304 -27.38 -17.16 -40.81
C ASP A 304 -26.68 -16.82 -42.15
N MET A 305 -25.34 -16.67 -42.14
CA MET A 305 -24.54 -16.44 -43.36
C MET A 305 -24.61 -17.62 -44.33
N ASN A 306 -24.42 -18.85 -43.84
CA ASN A 306 -24.46 -20.04 -44.67
C ASN A 306 -25.86 -20.30 -45.25
N SER A 307 -26.91 -20.00 -44.47
CA SER A 307 -28.29 -20.08 -44.95
C SER A 307 -28.55 -19.07 -46.06
N LEU A 308 -28.03 -17.84 -45.93
CA LEU A 308 -28.11 -16.84 -46.99
C LEU A 308 -27.43 -17.31 -48.28
N VAL A 309 -26.19 -17.82 -48.20
CA VAL A 309 -25.48 -18.34 -49.38
C VAL A 309 -26.26 -19.49 -50.02
N PHE A 310 -26.74 -20.43 -49.20
CA PHE A 310 -27.49 -21.59 -49.67
C PHE A 310 -28.76 -21.18 -50.41
N ILE A 311 -29.57 -20.28 -49.83
CA ILE A 311 -30.81 -19.81 -50.43
C ILE A 311 -30.55 -19.10 -51.77
N LEU A 312 -29.55 -18.22 -51.82
CA LEU A 312 -29.18 -17.53 -53.06
C LEU A 312 -28.74 -18.52 -54.14
N ASN A 313 -27.89 -19.50 -53.78
CA ASN A 313 -27.42 -20.53 -54.70
C ASN A 313 -28.58 -21.35 -55.27
N GLN A 314 -29.52 -21.79 -54.41
CA GLN A 314 -30.71 -22.52 -54.83
C GLN A 314 -31.56 -21.71 -55.81
N TYR A 315 -31.91 -20.47 -55.46
CA TYR A 315 -32.75 -19.63 -56.33
C TYR A 315 -32.10 -19.34 -57.68
N ILE A 316 -30.79 -19.03 -57.71
CA ILE A 316 -30.08 -18.76 -58.96
C ILE A 316 -30.04 -20.02 -59.84
N ASN A 317 -29.76 -21.20 -59.28
CA ASN A 317 -29.76 -22.43 -60.05
C ASN A 317 -31.14 -22.78 -60.62
N GLU A 318 -32.20 -22.57 -59.84
CA GLU A 318 -33.58 -22.83 -60.30
C GLU A 318 -34.02 -21.83 -61.38
N ILE A 319 -33.62 -20.56 -61.25
CA ILE A 319 -33.83 -19.55 -62.31
C ILE A 319 -33.07 -19.95 -63.57
N THR A 320 -31.78 -20.30 -63.47
CA THR A 320 -30.97 -20.73 -64.62
C THR A 320 -31.59 -21.95 -65.30
N ARG A 321 -31.98 -22.97 -64.53
CA ARG A 321 -32.66 -24.16 -65.06
C ARG A 321 -33.97 -23.80 -65.76
N SER A 322 -34.77 -22.92 -65.18
CA SER A 322 -36.03 -22.47 -65.77
C SER A 322 -35.80 -21.82 -67.14
N LEU A 323 -34.82 -20.91 -67.22
CA LEU A 323 -34.46 -20.24 -68.48
C LEU A 323 -33.88 -21.21 -69.52
N GLU A 324 -33.13 -22.23 -69.10
CA GLU A 324 -32.65 -23.29 -69.98
C GLU A 324 -33.80 -24.13 -70.56
N GLU A 325 -34.81 -24.47 -69.76
CA GLU A 325 -35.99 -25.19 -70.26
C GLU A 325 -36.76 -24.36 -71.30
N ILE A 326 -36.93 -23.06 -71.06
CA ILE A 326 -37.48 -22.12 -72.06
C ILE A 326 -36.63 -22.17 -73.35
N SER A 327 -35.30 -22.10 -73.23
CA SER A 327 -34.40 -22.12 -74.39
C SER A 327 -34.46 -23.43 -75.18
N LYS A 328 -34.79 -24.55 -74.53
CA LYS A 328 -35.00 -25.86 -75.19
C LYS A 328 -36.39 -25.99 -75.81
N GLY A 329 -37.25 -24.98 -75.64
CA GLY A 329 -38.65 -24.99 -76.07
C GLY A 329 -39.57 -25.81 -75.15
N ASN A 330 -39.09 -26.21 -73.97
CA ASN A 330 -39.92 -26.87 -72.97
C ASN A 330 -40.64 -25.79 -72.13
N LEU A 331 -41.91 -25.57 -72.42
CA LEU A 331 -42.73 -24.53 -71.79
C LEU A 331 -43.67 -25.07 -70.71
N ASP A 332 -43.65 -26.37 -70.43
CA ASP A 332 -44.45 -27.02 -69.37
C ASP A 332 -43.75 -26.96 -67.99
N PHE A 333 -42.62 -26.26 -67.88
CA PHE A 333 -41.89 -26.12 -66.63
C PHE A 333 -42.50 -25.01 -65.74
N VAL A 334 -42.63 -25.30 -64.43
CA VAL A 334 -43.12 -24.34 -63.43
C VAL A 334 -42.24 -24.39 -62.19
N ILE A 335 -41.79 -23.22 -61.73
CA ILE A 335 -41.11 -23.10 -60.44
C ILE A 335 -42.13 -23.35 -59.33
N THR A 336 -41.93 -24.42 -58.57
CA THR A 336 -42.80 -24.79 -57.44
C THR A 336 -42.20 -24.44 -56.08
N SER A 337 -40.87 -24.35 -55.98
CA SER A 337 -40.13 -24.02 -54.75
C SER A 337 -40.58 -22.71 -54.12
N ASP A 338 -40.56 -22.64 -52.79
CA ASP A 338 -40.98 -21.44 -52.06
C ASP A 338 -39.88 -20.40 -52.00
N TYR A 339 -40.10 -19.27 -52.68
CA TYR A 339 -39.19 -18.13 -52.67
C TYR A 339 -39.63 -17.17 -51.56
N LEU A 340 -38.71 -16.86 -50.65
CA LEU A 340 -38.95 -16.01 -49.49
C LEU A 340 -38.76 -14.52 -49.82
N GLY A 341 -39.60 -13.66 -49.23
CA GLY A 341 -39.46 -12.20 -49.35
C GLY A 341 -39.52 -11.70 -50.79
N ASP A 342 -38.63 -10.75 -51.12
CA ASP A 342 -38.60 -10.09 -52.44
C ASP A 342 -38.36 -11.05 -53.61
N PHE A 343 -37.76 -12.22 -53.35
CA PHE A 343 -37.53 -13.24 -54.37
C PHE A 343 -38.85 -13.84 -54.91
N GLN A 344 -39.95 -13.79 -54.16
CA GLN A 344 -41.25 -14.31 -54.61
C GLN A 344 -41.71 -13.66 -55.92
N SER A 345 -41.41 -12.37 -56.12
CA SER A 345 -41.73 -11.64 -57.35
C SER A 345 -41.02 -12.22 -58.58
N ILE A 346 -39.78 -12.72 -58.41
CA ILE A 346 -39.02 -13.36 -59.49
C ILE A 346 -39.68 -14.68 -59.89
N LYS A 347 -40.01 -15.54 -58.91
CA LYS A 347 -40.77 -16.78 -59.15
C LYS A 347 -42.06 -16.51 -59.94
N ILE A 348 -42.87 -15.57 -59.47
CA ILE A 348 -44.15 -15.22 -60.12
C ILE A 348 -43.91 -14.74 -61.55
N SER A 349 -42.90 -13.91 -61.77
CA SER A 349 -42.61 -13.35 -63.09
C SER A 349 -42.14 -14.42 -64.08
N ILE A 350 -41.27 -15.34 -63.66
CA ILE A 350 -40.82 -16.46 -64.51
C ILE A 350 -41.98 -17.38 -64.87
N ASN A 351 -42.82 -17.75 -63.90
CA ASN A 351 -43.99 -18.58 -64.19
C ASN A 351 -44.97 -17.88 -65.16
N LYS A 352 -45.18 -16.56 -65.02
CA LYS A 352 -45.96 -15.78 -66.00
C LYS A 352 -45.36 -15.76 -67.40
N ILE A 353 -44.02 -15.80 -67.52
CA ILE A 353 -43.35 -15.92 -68.82
C ILE A 353 -43.69 -17.27 -69.46
N PHE A 354 -43.62 -18.37 -68.70
CA PHE A 354 -44.05 -19.69 -69.18
C PHE A 354 -45.51 -19.68 -69.65
N ASP A 355 -46.42 -19.16 -68.83
CA ASP A 355 -47.85 -19.05 -69.19
C ASP A 355 -48.05 -18.27 -70.49
N SER A 356 -47.38 -17.12 -70.63
CA SER A 356 -47.51 -16.25 -71.79
C SER A 356 -46.95 -16.89 -73.06
N LEU A 357 -45.83 -17.60 -72.96
CA LEU A 357 -45.25 -18.33 -74.09
C LEU A 357 -46.11 -19.53 -74.51
N ASN A 358 -46.73 -20.23 -73.54
CA ASN A 358 -47.67 -21.31 -73.82
C ASN A 358 -48.90 -20.80 -74.59
N VAL A 359 -49.48 -19.68 -74.14
CA VAL A 359 -50.59 -19.03 -74.86
C VAL A 359 -50.17 -18.66 -76.28
N MET A 360 -48.99 -18.03 -76.45
CA MET A 360 -48.47 -17.65 -77.77
C MET A 360 -48.29 -18.86 -78.69
N MET A 361 -47.72 -19.96 -78.18
CA MET A 361 -47.54 -21.18 -78.99
C MET A 361 -48.88 -21.81 -79.37
N SER A 362 -49.86 -21.80 -78.47
CA SER A 362 -51.22 -22.23 -78.79
C SER A 362 -51.86 -21.37 -79.88
N GLU A 363 -51.67 -20.05 -79.86
CA GLU A 363 -52.18 -19.14 -80.89
C GLU A 363 -51.48 -19.35 -82.25
N ILE A 364 -50.16 -19.59 -82.23
CA ILE A 364 -49.39 -19.94 -83.43
C ILE A 364 -49.90 -21.25 -84.02
N ASP A 365 -50.12 -22.28 -83.20
CA ASP A 365 -50.62 -23.58 -83.66
C ASP A 365 -52.03 -23.46 -84.28
N LEU A 366 -52.93 -22.71 -83.64
CA LEU A 366 -54.25 -22.39 -84.18
C LEU A 366 -54.15 -21.66 -85.53
N SER A 367 -53.29 -20.64 -85.62
CA SER A 367 -53.08 -19.86 -86.85
C SER A 367 -52.47 -20.71 -87.96
N ALA A 368 -51.48 -21.55 -87.64
CA ALA A 368 -50.88 -22.50 -88.58
C ALA A 368 -51.91 -23.53 -89.08
N GLY A 369 -52.79 -23.99 -88.18
CA GLY A 369 -53.96 -24.81 -88.53
C GLY A 369 -54.88 -24.12 -89.52
N GLN A 370 -55.22 -22.85 -89.30
CA GLN A 370 -56.03 -22.06 -90.24
C GLN A 370 -55.35 -21.88 -91.61
N VAL A 371 -54.06 -21.57 -91.64
CA VAL A 371 -53.28 -21.46 -92.88
C VAL A 371 -53.27 -22.79 -93.64
N LYS A 372 -53.08 -23.92 -92.94
CA LYS A 372 -53.13 -25.27 -93.53
C LYS A 372 -54.49 -25.58 -94.14
N ILE A 373 -55.58 -25.24 -93.44
CA ILE A 373 -56.96 -25.39 -93.95
C ILE A 373 -57.15 -24.52 -95.21
N GLY A 374 -56.76 -23.25 -95.15
CA GLY A 374 -56.87 -22.33 -96.28
C GLY A 374 -56.04 -22.77 -97.50
N ALA A 375 -54.80 -23.22 -97.30
CA ALA A 375 -53.96 -23.76 -98.37
C ALA A 375 -54.59 -25.00 -99.03
N THR A 376 -55.21 -25.87 -98.23
CA THR A 376 -55.94 -27.05 -98.73
C THR A 376 -57.16 -26.63 -99.57
N GLN A 377 -57.94 -25.67 -99.10
CA GLN A 377 -59.10 -25.13 -99.84
C GLN A 377 -58.70 -24.45 -101.15
N ILE A 378 -57.62 -23.66 -101.18
CA ILE A 378 -57.10 -23.03 -102.41
C ILE A 378 -56.61 -24.10 -103.39
N SER A 379 -55.89 -25.11 -102.90
CA SER A 379 -55.45 -26.24 -103.73
C SER A 379 -56.64 -26.93 -104.38
N GLN A 380 -57.67 -27.28 -103.60
CA GLN A 380 -58.91 -27.85 -104.10
C GLN A 380 -59.61 -26.92 -105.10
N GLY A 381 -59.68 -25.61 -104.83
CA GLY A 381 -60.23 -24.61 -105.73
C GLY A 381 -59.48 -24.52 -107.07
N ARG A 382 -58.14 -24.64 -107.07
CA ARG A 382 -57.33 -24.71 -108.29
C ARG A 382 -57.66 -25.94 -109.12
N TYR A 383 -57.83 -27.12 -108.50
CA TYR A 383 -58.27 -28.32 -109.24
C TYR A 383 -59.62 -28.12 -109.92
N VAL A 384 -60.57 -27.48 -109.24
CA VAL A 384 -61.89 -27.18 -109.81
C VAL A 384 -61.78 -26.18 -110.98
N LEU A 385 -60.94 -25.16 -110.87
CA LEU A 385 -60.75 -24.16 -111.94
C LEU A 385 -59.98 -24.71 -113.15
N ILE A 386 -58.98 -25.56 -112.94
CA ILE A 386 -58.25 -26.24 -114.02
C ILE A 386 -59.19 -27.16 -114.79
N ASN A 387 -60.07 -27.88 -114.09
CA ASN A 387 -61.06 -28.74 -114.73
C ASN A 387 -62.20 -27.98 -115.43
N ARG A 388 -62.38 -26.68 -115.18
CA ARG A 388 -63.33 -25.81 -115.91
C ARG A 388 -62.73 -25.12 -117.14
N ARG A 389 -61.40 -25.13 -117.31
CA ARG A 389 -60.69 -24.51 -118.45
C ARG A 389 -60.25 -25.51 -119.53
N LYS A 390 -60.44 -26.81 -119.29
CA LYS A 390 -60.48 -27.84 -120.33
C LYS A 390 -61.92 -28.02 -120.77
#